data_AF-A0A444V4G5-F1
#
_entry.id   AF-A0A444V4G5-F1
#
_cell.length_a   1.000
_cell.length_b   1.000
_cell.length_c   1.000
_cell.angle_alpha   90.00
_cell.angle_beta   90.00
_cell.angle_gamma   90.00
#
_symmetry.space_group_name_H-M   'P 1'
#
loop_
_entity.id
_entity.type
_entity.pdbx_description
1 polymer ?
#
loop_
_entity_poly.entity_id
_entity_poly.type
_entity_poly.pdbx_seq_one_letter_code
_entity_poly.pdbx_strand_id
1 'polypeptide(L)'
;MIMDAVNTNGPFLPVALMHFRDAPPAEQEKLFVQKLRQCCVLFDFVSDPLSDLKWKEVKRAALSEMVEYITHNRNVITEPIYPEVVHVFAVNMFRTLPPSSNPTGAEFDPEEDEPTLEAAWPHLQLVYEFFLRFLESPDFQPNIAKKYIDQKFVMQLLDLFDSEDPRERDFLKTTLHRIYGKFLGLRAYIRKQINNIFYRFIYETEHHNGIAELLEILGSIINGFALPLKEEHKIFLLKVLLPLHKVKSLSVYHPQLQRDQRKERPLVRRKSELPQDIYTVKALETHRRPGFCSAQKERRI
;
A
#
# COMPACT_ATOMS: atom_id res chain seq x y z
N MET A 1 -24.49 28.20 5.44
CA MET A 1 -25.44 28.05 4.31
C MET A 1 -24.63 27.73 3.07
N ILE A 2 -24.42 26.43 2.79
CA ILE A 2 -23.94 25.97 1.49
C ILE A 2 -24.94 24.92 1.06
N MET A 3 -25.52 25.17 -0.11
CA MET A 3 -26.72 24.54 -0.66
C MET A 3 -26.47 23.08 -1.02
N ASP A 4 -27.42 22.24 -0.63
CA ASP A 4 -27.57 20.87 -1.06
C ASP A 4 -27.58 20.76 -2.59
N ALA A 5 -26.67 19.97 -3.13
CA ALA A 5 -26.80 19.47 -4.49
C ALA A 5 -27.97 18.47 -4.50
N VAL A 6 -29.00 18.82 -5.27
CA VAL A 6 -30.26 18.08 -5.40
C VAL A 6 -30.00 16.61 -5.75
N ASN A 7 -30.41 15.77 -4.81
CA ASN A 7 -30.39 14.33 -4.83
C ASN A 7 -31.33 13.79 -5.94
N THR A 8 -30.77 13.33 -7.05
CA THR A 8 -31.51 12.51 -8.03
C THR A 8 -31.23 11.04 -7.77
N ASN A 9 -31.69 10.52 -6.62
CA ASN A 9 -32.02 9.11 -6.36
C ASN A 9 -32.61 9.05 -4.94
N GLY A 10 -33.84 8.53 -4.79
CA GLY A 10 -34.52 8.46 -3.49
C GLY A 10 -33.70 7.73 -2.41
N PRO A 11 -34.14 7.79 -1.13
CA PRO A 11 -33.40 7.18 -0.03
C PRO A 11 -33.27 5.68 -0.29
N PHE A 12 -32.06 5.23 -0.62
CA PHE A 12 -31.72 3.81 -0.67
C PHE A 12 -31.84 3.28 0.76
N LEU A 13 -33.01 2.75 1.10
CA LEU A 13 -33.22 2.02 2.34
C LEU A 13 -32.27 0.82 2.33
N PRO A 14 -31.53 0.54 3.42
CA PRO A 14 -30.81 -0.71 3.53
C PRO A 14 -31.87 -1.82 3.52
N VAL A 15 -31.97 -2.56 2.42
CA VAL A 15 -32.85 -3.73 2.30
C VAL A 15 -31.94 -4.93 2.07
N ALA A 16 -32.22 -6.06 2.71
CA ALA A 16 -31.47 -7.27 2.46
C ALA A 16 -31.71 -7.72 1.01
N LEU A 17 -30.72 -7.53 0.14
CA LEU A 17 -30.77 -7.97 -1.25
C LEU A 17 -30.47 -9.47 -1.34
N MET A 18 -31.01 -10.12 -2.38
CA MET A 18 -30.77 -11.55 -2.66
C MET A 18 -29.28 -11.88 -2.78
N HIS A 19 -28.93 -13.15 -2.58
CA HIS A 19 -27.56 -13.64 -2.78
C HIS A 19 -27.22 -13.77 -4.27
N PHE A 20 -25.95 -13.62 -4.63
CA PHE A 20 -25.51 -13.78 -6.02
C PHE A 20 -25.79 -15.18 -6.58
N ARG A 21 -25.77 -16.21 -5.74
CA ARG A 21 -26.03 -17.60 -6.12
C ARG A 21 -27.48 -17.85 -6.53
N ASP A 22 -28.40 -17.03 -6.04
CA ASP A 22 -29.83 -17.17 -6.27
C ASP A 22 -30.31 -16.33 -7.48
N ALA A 23 -29.43 -15.45 -7.99
CA ALA A 23 -29.73 -14.58 -9.12
C ALA A 23 -29.34 -15.22 -10.46
N PRO A 24 -30.21 -15.15 -11.49
CA PRO A 24 -29.88 -15.58 -12.85
C PRO A 24 -28.63 -14.85 -13.37
N PRO A 25 -27.76 -15.48 -14.18
CA PRO A 25 -26.54 -14.85 -14.68
C PRO A 25 -26.75 -13.49 -15.38
N ALA A 26 -27.89 -13.32 -16.07
CA ALA A 26 -28.24 -12.07 -16.75
C ALA A 26 -28.55 -10.90 -15.80
N GLU A 27 -28.92 -11.19 -14.55
CA GLU A 27 -29.28 -10.17 -13.54
C GLU A 27 -28.15 -9.92 -12.53
N GLN A 28 -27.11 -10.76 -12.51
CA GLN A 28 -26.03 -10.68 -11.53
C GLN A 28 -25.28 -9.34 -11.59
N GLU A 29 -25.00 -8.80 -12.78
CA GLU A 29 -24.34 -7.49 -12.91
C GLU A 29 -25.19 -6.37 -12.30
N LYS A 30 -26.50 -6.38 -12.58
CA LYS A 30 -27.44 -5.40 -12.03
C LYS A 30 -27.54 -5.51 -10.51
N LEU A 31 -27.60 -6.73 -9.97
CA LEU A 31 -27.58 -6.99 -8.54
C LEU A 31 -26.26 -6.52 -7.90
N PHE A 32 -25.13 -6.71 -8.58
CA PHE A 32 -23.83 -6.27 -8.10
C PHE A 32 -23.78 -4.74 -7.95
N VAL A 33 -24.25 -4.00 -8.96
CA VAL A 33 -24.37 -2.53 -8.89
C VAL A 33 -25.30 -2.11 -7.75
N GLN A 34 -26.41 -2.80 -7.53
CA GLN A 34 -27.32 -2.50 -6.42
C GLN A 34 -26.66 -2.71 -5.05
N LYS A 35 -25.91 -3.81 -4.86
CA LYS A 35 -25.16 -4.07 -3.63
C LYS A 35 -24.04 -3.05 -3.40
N LEU A 36 -23.34 -2.64 -4.45
CA LEU A 36 -22.33 -1.56 -4.38
C LEU A 36 -22.97 -0.27 -3.87
N ARG A 37 -24.06 0.18 -4.48
CA ARG A 37 -24.78 1.40 -4.05
C ARG A 37 -25.33 1.30 -2.63
N GLN A 38 -25.82 0.14 -2.23
CA GLN A 38 -26.24 -0.09 -0.85
C GLN A 38 -25.07 0.10 0.15
N CYS A 39 -23.86 -0.31 -0.22
CA CYS A 39 -22.68 -0.15 0.62
C CYS A 39 -22.17 1.30 0.74
N CYS A 40 -22.74 2.25 -0.01
CA CYS A 40 -22.49 3.69 0.19
C CYS A 40 -23.18 4.26 1.44
N VAL A 41 -24.16 3.56 2.02
CA VAL A 41 -24.79 4.00 3.27
C VAL A 41 -23.78 3.88 4.42
N LEU A 42 -23.49 5.00 5.09
CA LEU A 42 -22.57 5.06 6.22
C LEU A 42 -23.31 4.79 7.52
N PHE A 43 -22.66 4.06 8.43
CA PHE A 43 -23.18 3.78 9.76
C PHE A 43 -22.25 4.39 10.79
N ASP A 44 -22.83 4.92 11.86
CA ASP A 44 -22.07 5.46 12.99
C ASP A 44 -21.68 4.31 13.94
N PHE A 45 -20.38 4.23 14.25
CA PHE A 45 -19.82 3.28 15.21
C PHE A 45 -19.27 3.97 16.46
N VAL A 46 -19.22 5.31 16.48
CA VAL A 46 -18.59 6.10 17.54
C VAL A 46 -19.66 6.69 18.46
N SER A 47 -20.64 7.43 17.93
CA SER A 47 -21.60 8.15 18.79
C SER A 47 -22.67 7.22 19.35
N ASP A 48 -23.13 6.26 18.56
CA ASP A 48 -24.06 5.21 19.00
C ASP A 48 -23.63 3.83 18.47
N PRO A 49 -22.75 3.11 19.20
CA PRO A 49 -22.26 1.81 18.77
C PRO A 49 -23.35 0.75 18.61
N LEU A 50 -24.44 0.86 19.38
CA LEU A 50 -25.54 -0.12 19.41
C LEU A 50 -26.69 0.22 18.45
N SER A 51 -26.62 1.36 17.76
CA SER A 51 -27.53 1.70 16.67
C SER A 51 -27.42 0.71 15.51
N ASP A 52 -28.55 0.49 14.83
CA ASP A 52 -28.61 -0.13 13.50
C ASP A 52 -27.89 -1.48 13.35
N LEU A 53 -27.74 -2.27 14.43
CA LEU A 53 -27.00 -3.54 14.42
C LEU A 53 -27.42 -4.47 13.27
N LYS A 54 -28.74 -4.54 13.01
CA LYS A 54 -29.29 -5.30 11.88
C LYS A 54 -28.74 -4.82 10.53
N TRP A 55 -28.72 -3.51 10.30
CA TRP A 55 -28.30 -2.93 9.03
C TRP A 55 -26.79 -2.87 8.87
N LYS A 56 -26.06 -2.70 9.98
CA LYS A 56 -24.61 -2.89 10.05
C LYS A 56 -24.22 -4.31 9.62
N GLU A 57 -24.95 -5.33 10.08
CA GLU A 57 -24.70 -6.71 9.68
C GLU A 57 -25.06 -6.96 8.20
N VAL A 58 -26.17 -6.39 7.71
CA VAL A 58 -26.53 -6.48 6.28
C VAL A 58 -25.43 -5.91 5.39
N LYS A 59 -24.87 -4.74 5.73
CA LYS A 59 -23.75 -4.15 4.97
C LYS A 59 -22.48 -5.02 5.06
N ARG A 60 -22.16 -5.54 6.25
CA ARG A 60 -21.01 -6.44 6.45
C ARG A 60 -21.13 -7.69 5.57
N ALA A 61 -22.28 -8.35 5.61
CA ALA A 61 -22.56 -9.54 4.80
C ALA A 61 -22.50 -9.23 3.30
N ALA A 62 -23.05 -8.09 2.85
CA ALA A 62 -23.01 -7.68 1.45
C ALA A 62 -21.58 -7.41 0.96
N LEU A 63 -20.75 -6.72 1.74
CA LEU A 63 -19.34 -6.50 1.42
C LEU A 63 -18.56 -7.82 1.35
N SER A 64 -18.73 -8.70 2.34
CA SER A 64 -18.10 -10.02 2.38
C SER A 64 -18.48 -10.87 1.16
N GLU A 65 -19.76 -10.86 0.79
CA GLU A 65 -20.26 -11.59 -0.38
C GLU A 65 -19.67 -11.01 -1.68
N MET A 66 -19.55 -9.69 -1.80
CA MET A 66 -18.93 -9.06 -2.97
C MET A 66 -17.43 -9.40 -3.09
N VAL A 67 -16.70 -9.49 -1.97
CA VAL A 67 -15.30 -9.96 -1.96
C VAL A 67 -15.20 -11.38 -2.51
N GLU A 68 -16.04 -12.30 -2.01
CA GLU A 68 -16.08 -13.68 -2.50
C GLU A 68 -16.42 -13.77 -3.98
N TYR A 69 -17.42 -12.98 -4.43
CA TYR A 69 -17.88 -12.93 -5.81
C TYR A 69 -16.78 -12.53 -6.78
N ILE A 70 -16.05 -11.43 -6.53
CA ILE A 70 -14.97 -11.00 -7.42
C ILE A 70 -13.72 -11.89 -7.37
N THR A 71 -13.57 -12.67 -6.30
CA THR A 71 -12.41 -13.56 -6.11
C THR A 71 -12.60 -14.88 -6.84
N HIS A 72 -13.82 -15.44 -6.85
CA HIS A 72 -14.09 -16.78 -7.40
C HIS A 72 -14.68 -16.75 -8.81
N ASN A 73 -15.22 -15.62 -9.27
CA ASN A 73 -15.83 -15.50 -10.58
C ASN A 73 -14.93 -14.69 -11.53
N ARG A 74 -14.83 -15.14 -12.79
CA ARG A 74 -14.09 -14.44 -13.84
C ARG A 74 -15.04 -13.61 -14.71
N ASN A 75 -14.50 -12.58 -15.33
CA ASN A 75 -15.20 -11.65 -16.23
C ASN A 75 -16.37 -10.89 -15.58
N VAL A 76 -16.37 -10.78 -14.24
CA VAL A 76 -17.40 -10.02 -13.51
C VAL A 76 -17.11 -8.52 -13.42
N ILE A 77 -15.86 -8.12 -13.72
CA ILE A 77 -15.43 -6.73 -13.71
C ILE A 77 -15.65 -6.12 -15.11
N THR A 78 -16.88 -5.72 -15.38
CA THR A 78 -17.25 -5.05 -16.63
C THR A 78 -17.05 -3.53 -16.54
N GLU A 79 -17.06 -2.82 -17.68
CA GLU A 79 -16.86 -1.36 -17.73
C GLU A 79 -17.75 -0.54 -16.77
N PRO A 80 -19.06 -0.80 -16.61
CA PRO A 80 -19.92 -0.02 -15.72
C PRO A 80 -19.61 -0.22 -14.22
N ILE A 81 -18.88 -1.28 -13.85
CA ILE A 81 -18.54 -1.58 -12.45
C ILE A 81 -17.43 -0.68 -11.93
N TYR A 82 -16.49 -0.24 -12.78
CA TYR A 82 -15.36 0.61 -12.39
C TYR A 82 -15.76 1.89 -11.64
N PRO A 83 -16.67 2.75 -12.17
CA PRO A 83 -17.07 3.96 -11.45
C PRO A 83 -17.77 3.65 -10.13
N GLU A 84 -18.61 2.61 -10.08
CA GLU A 84 -19.34 2.24 -8.86
C GLU A 84 -18.39 1.77 -7.76
N VAL A 85 -17.40 0.93 -8.08
CA VAL A 85 -16.39 0.46 -7.11
C VAL A 85 -15.54 1.61 -6.59
N VAL A 86 -15.06 2.49 -7.47
CA VAL A 86 -14.25 3.66 -7.07
C VAL A 86 -15.08 4.61 -6.21
N HIS A 87 -16.36 4.80 -6.52
CA HIS A 87 -17.27 5.62 -5.73
C HIS A 87 -17.54 5.04 -4.35
N VAL A 88 -17.83 3.73 -4.24
CA VAL A 88 -18.02 3.03 -2.96
C VAL A 88 -16.78 3.17 -2.08
N PHE A 89 -15.58 2.98 -2.65
CA PHE A 89 -14.34 3.17 -1.92
C PHE A 89 -14.20 4.62 -1.44
N ALA A 90 -14.39 5.60 -2.32
CA ALA A 90 -14.25 7.01 -1.96
C ALA A 90 -15.21 7.44 -0.84
N VAL A 91 -16.48 7.02 -0.91
CA VAL A 91 -17.52 7.35 0.09
C VAL A 91 -17.23 6.75 1.46
N ASN A 92 -16.71 5.52 1.50
CA ASN A 92 -16.42 4.85 2.77
C ASN A 92 -15.07 5.26 3.37
N MET A 93 -14.07 5.57 2.53
CA MET A 93 -12.70 5.79 3.00
C MET A 93 -12.33 7.25 3.18
N PHE A 94 -12.68 8.13 2.23
CA PHE A 94 -12.21 9.52 2.21
C PHE A 94 -12.99 10.38 3.20
N ARG A 95 -12.49 10.37 4.43
CA ARG A 95 -12.99 11.12 5.58
C ARG A 95 -11.88 11.99 6.16
N THR A 96 -12.26 13.03 6.89
CA THR A 96 -11.31 13.73 7.75
C THR A 96 -10.96 12.80 8.91
N LEU A 97 -9.66 12.56 9.12
CA LEU A 97 -9.19 11.75 10.24
C LEU A 97 -9.57 12.44 11.57
N PRO A 98 -9.90 11.67 12.62
CA PRO A 98 -10.13 12.25 13.93
C PRO A 98 -8.88 13.01 14.41
N PRO A 99 -9.05 14.04 15.25
CA PRO A 99 -7.91 14.73 15.85
C PRO A 99 -7.07 13.73 16.64
N SER A 100 -5.75 13.98 16.71
CA SER A 100 -4.85 13.05 17.39
C SER A 100 -5.22 12.88 18.86
N SER A 101 -5.28 11.64 19.32
CA SER A 101 -5.48 11.29 20.74
C SER A 101 -4.21 11.50 21.57
N ASN A 102 -3.05 11.58 20.92
CA ASN A 102 -1.74 11.57 21.56
C ASN A 102 -1.27 12.99 21.93
N PRO A 103 -0.60 13.17 23.08
CA PRO A 103 -0.18 14.48 23.55
C PRO A 103 0.93 15.06 22.66
N THR A 104 0.76 16.27 22.13
CA THR A 104 1.82 16.94 21.35
C THR A 104 2.80 17.67 22.28
N GLY A 105 4.12 17.54 22.09
CA GLY A 105 5.09 18.31 22.87
C GLY A 105 6.55 17.89 22.74
N ALA A 106 7.44 18.56 23.48
CA ALA A 106 8.88 18.28 23.48
C ALA A 106 9.27 17.05 24.32
N GLU A 107 8.40 16.62 25.23
CA GLU A 107 8.55 15.42 26.07
C GLU A 107 7.80 14.21 25.49
N PHE A 108 7.25 14.37 24.29
CA PHE A 108 6.50 13.33 23.59
C PHE A 108 7.45 12.31 22.98
N ASP A 109 7.28 11.04 23.36
CA ASP A 109 7.91 9.91 22.69
C ASP A 109 6.85 9.15 21.85
N PRO A 110 6.89 9.25 20.51
CA PRO A 110 5.94 8.54 19.65
C PRO A 110 6.08 7.01 19.70
N GLU A 111 7.12 6.46 20.34
CA GLU A 111 7.17 5.01 20.62
C GLU A 111 6.22 4.58 21.74
N GLU A 112 5.84 5.51 22.63
CA GLU A 112 4.92 5.24 23.75
C GLU A 112 3.45 5.47 23.39
N ASP A 113 3.18 5.90 22.15
CA ASP A 113 1.82 6.13 21.65
C ASP A 113 0.97 4.87 21.65
N GLU A 114 -0.18 4.94 22.33
CA GLU A 114 -1.21 3.92 22.20
C GLU A 114 -2.01 4.18 20.91
N PRO A 115 -2.02 3.24 19.94
CA PRO A 115 -2.71 3.47 18.68
C PRO A 115 -4.23 3.50 18.87
N THR A 116 -4.87 4.62 18.50
CA THR A 116 -6.33 4.69 18.45
C THR A 116 -6.86 3.82 17.30
N LEU A 117 -7.61 2.77 17.64
CA LEU A 117 -8.22 1.88 16.65
C LEU A 117 -9.51 2.50 16.08
N GLU A 118 -9.71 2.32 14.78
CA GLU A 118 -10.91 2.81 14.09
C GLU A 118 -12.15 1.97 14.46
N ALA A 119 -13.21 2.63 14.93
CA ALA A 119 -14.42 1.95 15.39
C ALA A 119 -15.23 1.34 14.24
N ALA A 120 -15.21 1.96 13.06
CA ALA A 120 -15.88 1.46 11.86
C ALA A 120 -15.12 0.32 11.14
N TRP A 121 -14.03 -0.17 11.74
CA TRP A 121 -13.16 -1.20 11.15
C TRP A 121 -13.87 -2.44 10.57
N PRO A 122 -14.94 -3.00 11.18
CA PRO A 122 -15.65 -4.15 10.61
C PRO A 122 -16.19 -3.93 9.19
N HIS A 123 -16.50 -2.67 8.82
CA HIS A 123 -16.88 -2.33 7.45
C HIS A 123 -15.66 -1.90 6.62
N LEU A 124 -14.79 -1.05 7.17
CA LEU A 124 -13.66 -0.51 6.42
C LEU A 124 -12.66 -1.59 5.98
N GLN A 125 -12.42 -2.59 6.83
CA GLN A 125 -11.59 -3.75 6.47
C GLN A 125 -12.09 -4.42 5.19
N LEU A 126 -13.39 -4.67 5.08
CA LEU A 126 -13.99 -5.32 3.91
C LEU A 126 -13.99 -4.42 2.69
N VAL A 127 -14.12 -3.09 2.85
CA VAL A 127 -13.99 -2.14 1.75
C VAL A 127 -12.56 -2.13 1.19
N TYR A 128 -11.54 -2.11 2.07
CA TYR A 128 -10.14 -2.23 1.65
C TYR A 128 -9.85 -3.57 0.97
N GLU A 129 -10.31 -4.67 1.57
CA GLU A 129 -10.12 -6.01 1.02
C GLU A 129 -10.76 -6.14 -0.36
N PHE A 130 -12.02 -5.70 -0.50
CA PHE A 130 -12.75 -5.68 -1.76
C PHE A 130 -12.00 -4.87 -2.82
N PHE A 131 -11.59 -3.64 -2.49
CA PHE A 131 -10.87 -2.79 -3.44
C PHE A 131 -9.52 -3.37 -3.84
N LEU A 132 -8.80 -4.00 -2.90
CA LEU A 132 -7.53 -4.64 -3.19
C LEU A 132 -7.70 -5.86 -4.10
N ARG A 133 -8.70 -6.73 -3.84
CA ARG A 133 -9.06 -7.84 -4.73
C ARG A 133 -9.47 -7.34 -6.12
N PHE A 134 -10.23 -6.26 -6.20
CA PHE A 134 -10.59 -5.61 -7.46
C PHE A 134 -9.35 -5.13 -8.25
N LEU A 135 -8.40 -4.47 -7.58
CA LEU A 135 -7.15 -4.05 -8.22
C LEU A 135 -6.27 -5.22 -8.64
N GLU A 136 -6.23 -6.30 -7.85
CA GLU A 136 -5.40 -7.49 -8.09
C GLU A 136 -6.00 -8.49 -9.08
N SER A 137 -7.29 -8.36 -9.39
CA SER A 137 -7.97 -9.23 -10.35
C SER A 137 -7.26 -9.28 -11.70
N PRO A 138 -7.13 -10.47 -12.32
CA PRO A 138 -6.55 -10.61 -13.66
C PRO A 138 -7.40 -9.91 -14.74
N ASP A 139 -8.70 -9.71 -14.48
CA ASP A 139 -9.63 -9.08 -15.42
C ASP A 139 -9.61 -7.54 -15.30
N PHE A 140 -8.83 -7.00 -14.35
CA PHE A 140 -8.71 -5.56 -14.14
C PHE A 140 -7.97 -4.87 -15.30
N GLN A 141 -8.59 -3.84 -15.86
CA GLN A 141 -8.05 -3.07 -16.99
C GLN A 141 -7.65 -1.65 -16.56
N PRO A 142 -6.36 -1.33 -16.46
CA PRO A 142 -5.89 0.00 -16.05
C PRO A 142 -6.34 1.13 -16.98
N ASN A 143 -6.56 0.84 -18.26
CA ASN A 143 -6.98 1.83 -19.27
C ASN A 143 -8.40 2.37 -19.03
N ILE A 144 -9.27 1.58 -18.41
CA ILE A 144 -10.63 1.99 -18.05
C ILE A 144 -10.57 2.69 -16.68
N ALA A 145 -9.92 2.06 -15.71
CA ALA A 145 -9.81 2.56 -14.34
C ALA A 145 -9.17 3.95 -14.23
N LYS A 146 -8.22 4.31 -15.10
CA LYS A 146 -7.53 5.61 -15.08
C LYS A 146 -8.45 6.83 -15.26
N LYS A 147 -9.69 6.62 -15.74
CA LYS A 147 -10.71 7.67 -15.85
C LYS A 147 -11.31 8.05 -14.49
N TYR A 148 -11.21 7.16 -13.51
CA TYR A 148 -11.84 7.28 -12.19
C TYR A 148 -10.81 7.35 -11.06
N ILE A 149 -9.67 6.67 -11.21
CA ILE A 149 -8.52 6.77 -10.31
C ILE A 149 -7.60 7.85 -10.87
N ASP A 150 -7.85 9.09 -10.47
CA ASP A 150 -7.12 10.28 -10.91
C ASP A 150 -6.18 10.83 -9.82
N GLN A 151 -5.62 12.01 -10.06
CA GLN A 151 -4.74 12.67 -9.09
C GLN A 151 -5.47 13.04 -7.80
N LYS A 152 -6.76 13.41 -7.87
CA LYS A 152 -7.55 13.77 -6.70
C LYS A 152 -7.78 12.54 -5.82
N PHE A 153 -8.12 11.40 -6.43
CA PHE A 153 -8.24 10.13 -5.72
C PHE A 153 -6.93 9.77 -4.98
N VAL A 154 -5.78 9.89 -5.66
CA VAL A 154 -4.48 9.60 -5.06
C VAL A 154 -4.16 10.53 -3.90
N MET A 155 -4.47 11.83 -4.03
CA MET A 155 -4.24 12.80 -2.96
C MET A 155 -5.06 12.44 -1.71
N GLN A 156 -6.37 12.19 -1.86
CA GLN A 156 -7.23 11.80 -0.74
C GLN A 156 -6.82 10.45 -0.13
N LEU A 157 -6.32 9.52 -0.94
CA LEU A 157 -5.77 8.26 -0.44
C LEU A 157 -4.48 8.47 0.37
N LEU A 158 -3.62 9.40 -0.05
CA LEU A 158 -2.39 9.74 0.67
C LEU A 158 -2.67 10.42 2.00
N ASP A 159 -3.70 11.26 2.09
CA ASP A 159 -4.09 11.92 3.34
C ASP A 159 -4.47 10.90 4.44
N LEU A 160 -4.95 9.71 4.07
CA LEU A 160 -5.31 8.65 5.01
C LEU A 160 -4.08 7.95 5.65
N PHE A 161 -2.87 8.13 5.12
CA PHE A 161 -1.66 7.53 5.70
C PHE A 161 -1.34 8.09 7.10
N ASP A 162 -1.96 9.20 7.48
CA ASP A 162 -1.83 9.76 8.83
C ASP A 162 -2.80 9.12 9.84
N SER A 163 -3.56 8.09 9.45
CA SER A 163 -4.42 7.32 10.36
C SER A 163 -3.61 6.71 11.50
N GLU A 164 -4.12 6.82 12.73
CA GLU A 164 -3.50 6.20 13.92
C GLU A 164 -3.61 4.67 13.88
N ASP A 165 -4.58 4.11 13.16
CA ASP A 165 -4.80 2.67 13.07
C ASP A 165 -3.76 2.01 12.15
N PRO A 166 -2.82 1.19 12.68
CA PRO A 166 -1.79 0.55 11.87
C PRO A 166 -2.36 -0.43 10.82
N ARG A 167 -3.56 -0.98 11.08
CA ARG A 167 -4.22 -1.90 10.15
C ARG A 167 -4.67 -1.15 8.90
N GLU A 168 -5.19 0.07 9.07
CA GLU A 168 -5.57 0.95 7.97
C GLU A 168 -4.33 1.32 7.13
N ARG A 169 -3.23 1.70 7.78
CA ARG A 169 -1.97 2.04 7.10
C ARG A 169 -1.40 0.87 6.29
N ASP A 170 -1.48 -0.36 6.76
CA ASP A 170 -0.98 -1.53 6.01
C ASP A 170 -1.80 -1.81 4.72
N PHE A 171 -3.13 -1.64 4.78
CA PHE A 171 -3.97 -1.69 3.58
C PHE A 171 -3.69 -0.55 2.62
N LEU A 172 -3.53 0.68 3.12
CA LEU A 172 -3.17 1.85 2.32
C LEU A 172 -1.84 1.66 1.62
N LYS A 173 -0.83 1.15 2.34
CA LYS A 173 0.50 0.82 1.80
C LYS A 173 0.40 -0.10 0.59
N THR A 174 -0.32 -1.20 0.76
CA THR A 174 -0.49 -2.20 -0.31
C THR A 174 -1.29 -1.63 -1.47
N THR A 175 -2.38 -0.92 -1.19
CA THR A 175 -3.26 -0.30 -2.20
C THR A 175 -2.50 0.72 -3.05
N LEU A 176 -1.78 1.64 -2.41
CA LEU A 176 -0.98 2.65 -3.10
C LEU A 176 0.15 2.03 -3.93
N HIS A 177 0.82 0.98 -3.42
CA HIS A 177 1.84 0.26 -4.17
C HIS A 177 1.26 -0.40 -5.44
N ARG A 178 0.07 -1.01 -5.37
CA ARG A 178 -0.63 -1.57 -6.55
C ARG A 178 -1.01 -0.48 -7.56
N ILE A 179 -1.54 0.65 -7.09
CA ILE A 179 -1.87 1.81 -7.94
C ILE A 179 -0.60 2.32 -8.65
N TYR A 180 0.49 2.53 -7.90
CA TYR A 180 1.77 2.97 -8.48
C TYR A 180 2.29 2.01 -9.56
N GLY A 181 2.17 0.71 -9.31
CA GLY A 181 2.58 -0.34 -10.26
C GLY A 181 1.79 -0.30 -11.56
N LYS A 182 0.45 -0.23 -11.47
CA LYS A 182 -0.47 -0.35 -12.61
C LYS A 182 -0.65 0.95 -13.40
N PHE A 183 -0.55 2.12 -12.77
CA PHE A 183 -0.82 3.41 -13.41
C PHE A 183 0.45 4.22 -13.68
N LEU A 184 1.06 4.00 -14.85
CA LEU A 184 2.27 4.72 -15.27
C LEU A 184 2.12 6.25 -15.20
N GLY A 185 0.95 6.77 -15.59
CA GLY A 185 0.64 8.21 -15.59
C GLY A 185 0.56 8.85 -14.19
N LEU A 186 0.30 8.06 -13.15
CA LEU A 186 0.21 8.57 -11.77
C LEU A 186 1.55 8.52 -11.02
N ARG A 187 2.56 7.79 -11.54
CA ARG A 187 3.84 7.57 -10.83
C ARG A 187 4.54 8.87 -10.45
N ALA A 188 4.64 9.81 -11.38
CA ALA A 188 5.29 11.10 -11.12
C ALA A 188 4.53 11.91 -10.06
N TYR A 189 3.20 11.89 -10.11
CA TYR A 189 2.35 12.59 -9.15
C TYR A 189 2.47 11.97 -7.75
N ILE A 190 2.39 10.63 -7.63
CA ILE A 190 2.55 9.92 -6.35
C ILE A 190 3.90 10.26 -5.71
N ARG A 191 5.01 10.16 -6.46
CA ARG A 191 6.33 10.52 -5.92
C ARG A 191 6.39 11.98 -5.45
N LYS A 192 5.81 12.90 -6.22
CA LYS A 192 5.77 14.32 -5.85
C LYS A 192 4.97 14.53 -4.55
N GLN A 193 3.81 13.89 -4.39
CA GLN A 193 2.98 14.07 -3.20
C GLN A 193 3.61 13.42 -1.96
N ILE A 194 4.21 12.23 -2.08
CA ILE A 194 4.97 11.63 -0.98
C ILE A 194 6.13 12.56 -0.56
N ASN A 195 6.83 13.18 -1.52
CA ASN A 195 7.87 14.16 -1.20
C ASN A 195 7.30 15.36 -0.44
N ASN A 196 6.13 15.88 -0.84
CA ASN A 196 5.50 17.00 -0.13
C ASN A 196 5.15 16.62 1.31
N ILE A 197 4.64 15.41 1.54
CA ILE A 197 4.36 14.88 2.88
C ILE A 197 5.65 14.85 3.71
N PHE A 198 6.74 14.31 3.15
CA PHE A 198 8.03 14.29 3.82
C PHE A 198 8.61 15.69 4.07
N TYR A 199 8.45 16.63 3.15
CA TYR A 199 8.87 18.01 3.38
C TYR A 199 8.11 18.64 4.55
N ARG A 200 6.79 18.49 4.59
CA ARG A 200 5.97 18.98 5.70
C ARG A 200 6.34 18.30 7.02
N PHE A 201 6.56 17.00 7.01
CA PHE A 201 7.00 16.25 8.18
C PHE A 201 8.36 16.74 8.70
N ILE A 202 9.37 16.89 7.83
CA ILE A 202 10.74 17.24 8.23
C ILE A 202 10.87 18.70 8.67
N TYR A 203 10.13 19.62 8.03
CA TYR A 203 10.38 21.06 8.16
C TYR A 203 9.25 21.85 8.84
N GLU A 204 8.07 21.27 9.01
CA GLU A 204 6.90 21.98 9.57
C GLU A 204 6.32 21.28 10.81
N THR A 205 5.93 20.01 10.71
CA THR A 205 5.12 19.36 11.74
C THR A 205 5.91 18.46 12.69
N GLU A 206 6.98 17.82 12.21
CA GLU A 206 7.70 16.74 12.91
C GLU A 206 6.80 15.58 13.40
N HIS A 207 5.56 15.50 12.91
CA HIS A 207 4.56 14.51 13.27
C HIS A 207 3.81 14.03 12.03
N HIS A 208 3.77 12.70 11.84
CA HIS A 208 2.99 11.99 10.83
C HIS A 208 3.07 10.47 11.09
N ASN A 209 1.94 9.77 11.12
CA ASN A 209 1.87 8.35 11.54
C ASN A 209 2.37 7.35 10.49
N GLY A 210 2.23 7.68 9.20
CA GLY A 210 2.53 6.77 8.08
C GLY A 210 3.91 6.86 7.43
N ILE A 211 4.92 7.45 8.08
CA ILE A 211 6.25 7.65 7.45
C ILE A 211 6.92 6.31 7.12
N ALA A 212 6.82 5.33 8.02
CA ALA A 212 7.42 4.00 7.83
C ALA A 212 6.83 3.29 6.59
N GLU A 213 5.51 3.29 6.46
CA GLU A 213 4.80 2.64 5.36
C GLU A 213 5.08 3.32 4.01
N LEU A 214 5.13 4.65 3.98
CA LEU A 214 5.51 5.40 2.79
C LEU A 214 6.95 5.09 2.36
N LEU A 215 7.88 4.95 3.30
CA LEU A 215 9.27 4.54 3.04
C LEU A 215 9.35 3.10 2.50
N GLU A 216 8.52 2.17 2.98
CA GLU A 216 8.48 0.81 2.42
C GLU A 216 8.09 0.80 0.94
N ILE A 217 7.08 1.60 0.56
CA ILE A 217 6.66 1.74 -0.84
C ILE A 217 7.81 2.35 -1.66
N LEU A 218 8.42 3.42 -1.15
CA LEU A 218 9.54 4.05 -1.83
C LEU A 218 10.75 3.13 -1.99
N GLY A 219 11.05 2.29 -1.00
CA GLY A 219 12.09 1.26 -1.11
C GLY A 219 11.83 0.32 -2.29
N SER A 220 10.58 -0.13 -2.48
CA SER A 220 10.18 -0.92 -3.65
C SER A 220 10.35 -0.15 -4.96
N ILE A 221 9.98 1.14 -4.97
CA ILE A 221 10.10 2.02 -6.14
C ILE A 221 11.57 2.26 -6.54
N ILE A 222 12.44 2.53 -5.56
CA ILE A 222 13.86 2.81 -5.76
C ILE A 222 14.57 1.58 -6.34
N ASN A 223 14.26 0.39 -5.84
CA ASN A 223 14.77 -0.87 -6.39
C ASN A 223 14.43 -1.07 -7.89
N GLY A 224 13.36 -0.42 -8.38
CA GLY A 224 12.94 -0.46 -9.78
C GLY A 224 13.50 0.66 -10.66
N PHE A 225 14.39 1.53 -10.15
CA PHE A 225 14.93 2.62 -10.97
C PHE A 225 15.86 2.11 -12.08
N ALA A 226 15.70 2.72 -13.25
CA ALA A 226 16.58 2.48 -14.39
C ALA A 226 17.95 3.15 -14.16
N LEU A 227 19.00 2.52 -14.71
CA LEU A 227 20.33 3.11 -14.79
C LEU A 227 20.55 3.73 -16.18
N PRO A 228 21.17 4.91 -16.29
CA PRO A 228 21.70 5.74 -15.20
C PRO A 228 20.60 6.42 -14.37
N LEU A 229 20.85 6.64 -13.09
CA LEU A 229 19.91 7.31 -12.19
C LEU A 229 19.63 8.74 -12.66
N LYS A 230 18.34 9.08 -12.74
CA LYS A 230 17.88 10.43 -13.05
C LYS A 230 18.22 11.41 -11.93
N GLU A 231 18.42 12.66 -12.29
CA GLU A 231 18.75 13.73 -11.35
C GLU A 231 17.65 13.94 -10.29
N GLU A 232 16.38 13.78 -10.66
CA GLU A 232 15.24 13.85 -9.71
C GLU A 232 15.40 12.88 -8.52
N HIS A 233 15.98 11.69 -8.75
CA HIS A 233 16.17 10.68 -7.71
C HIS A 233 17.36 11.00 -6.80
N LYS A 234 18.41 11.63 -7.34
CA LYS A 234 19.53 12.12 -6.52
C LYS A 234 19.10 13.28 -5.63
N ILE A 235 18.31 14.20 -6.16
CA ILE A 235 17.72 15.30 -5.38
C ILE A 235 16.86 14.74 -4.26
N PHE A 236 16.01 13.74 -4.56
CA PHE A 236 15.20 13.07 -3.56
C PHE A 236 16.03 12.46 -2.42
N LEU A 237 17.11 11.75 -2.74
CA LEU A 237 18.04 11.22 -1.72
C LEU A 237 18.62 12.33 -0.84
N LEU A 238 19.17 13.38 -1.45
CA LEU A 238 19.90 14.44 -0.73
C LEU A 238 18.99 15.39 0.06
N LYS A 239 17.79 15.67 -0.45
CA LYS A 239 16.87 16.68 0.10
C LYS A 239 15.75 16.09 0.95
N VAL A 240 15.51 14.78 0.88
CA VAL A 240 14.42 14.14 1.62
C VAL A 240 14.92 12.98 2.48
N LEU A 241 15.54 11.95 1.88
CA LEU A 241 15.97 10.77 2.65
C LEU A 241 17.07 11.07 3.67
N LEU A 242 18.06 11.91 3.33
CA LEU A 242 19.10 12.29 4.30
C LEU A 242 18.54 13.14 5.45
N PRO A 243 17.75 14.22 5.20
CA PRO A 243 17.15 15.00 6.29
C PRO A 243 16.20 14.21 7.21
N LEU A 244 15.55 13.13 6.73
CA LEU A 244 14.73 12.26 7.60
C LEU A 244 15.49 11.66 8.78
N HIS A 245 16.83 11.55 8.71
CA HIS A 245 17.66 11.07 9.81
C HIS A 245 17.81 12.09 10.96
N LYS A 246 17.33 13.32 10.79
CA LYS A 246 17.45 14.40 11.79
C LYS A 246 16.23 14.55 12.68
N VAL A 247 15.10 13.96 12.31
CA VAL A 247 13.85 14.10 13.07
C VAL A 247 13.92 13.23 14.31
N LYS A 248 13.34 13.70 15.42
CA LYS A 248 13.41 13.05 16.74
C LYS A 248 12.78 11.66 16.75
N SER A 249 11.67 11.50 16.03
CA SER A 249 10.91 10.25 15.89
C SER A 249 11.54 9.23 14.92
N LEU A 250 12.85 9.35 14.66
CA LEU A 250 13.58 8.50 13.72
C LEU A 250 13.40 7.01 14.00
N SER A 251 13.44 6.61 15.27
CA SER A 251 13.43 5.22 15.69
C SER A 251 12.21 4.43 15.16
N VAL A 252 11.06 5.09 15.03
CA VAL A 252 9.80 4.53 14.50
C VAL A 252 9.94 4.02 13.05
N TYR A 253 10.70 4.72 12.21
CA TYR A 253 10.84 4.41 10.77
C TYR A 253 12.28 4.12 10.32
N HIS A 254 13.23 4.10 11.26
CA HIS A 254 14.64 3.89 11.01
C HIS A 254 14.94 2.58 10.24
N PRO A 255 14.31 1.43 10.58
CA PRO A 255 14.55 0.19 9.83
C PRO A 255 14.18 0.30 8.34
N GLN A 256 13.10 1.01 8.02
CA GLN A 256 12.59 1.20 6.67
C GLN A 256 13.48 2.19 5.89
N LEU A 257 13.98 3.22 6.56
CA LEU A 257 14.93 4.18 5.97
C LEU A 257 16.30 3.55 5.68
N GLN A 258 16.77 2.66 6.57
CA GLN A 258 18.04 1.94 6.43
C GLN A 258 17.97 0.71 5.52
N ARG A 259 16.80 0.27 5.06
CA ARG A 259 16.69 -0.91 4.18
C ARG A 259 17.49 -0.75 2.87
N ASP A 260 17.93 0.46 2.52
CA ASP A 260 18.90 0.72 1.46
C ASP A 260 20.36 0.32 1.78
N GLN A 261 20.73 0.12 3.05
CA GLN A 261 22.11 -0.26 3.44
C GLN A 261 22.33 -1.77 3.60
N ARG A 262 21.29 -2.59 3.77
CA ARG A 262 21.47 -4.07 3.90
C ARG A 262 21.69 -4.79 2.56
N LYS A 263 21.67 -4.06 1.45
CA LYS A 263 22.30 -4.48 0.19
C LYS A 263 23.53 -3.62 -0.11
N GLU A 264 24.38 -3.35 0.89
CA GLU A 264 25.82 -3.37 0.60
C GLU A 264 26.15 -4.78 0.07
N ARG A 265 25.94 -4.97 -1.24
CA ARG A 265 26.79 -5.90 -1.98
C ARG A 265 28.18 -5.43 -1.64
N PRO A 266 29.03 -6.27 -1.03
CA PRO A 266 30.40 -5.88 -0.85
C PRO A 266 30.91 -5.45 -2.22
N LEU A 267 31.40 -4.22 -2.35
CA LEU A 267 32.27 -3.80 -3.44
C LEU A 267 33.60 -4.55 -3.31
N VAL A 268 33.54 -5.87 -3.20
CA VAL A 268 34.66 -6.77 -3.36
C VAL A 268 34.65 -7.07 -4.84
N ARG A 269 35.46 -6.33 -5.61
CA ARG A 269 36.14 -6.93 -6.75
C ARG A 269 36.63 -8.28 -6.24
N ARG A 270 36.05 -9.39 -6.70
CA ARG A 270 36.71 -10.70 -6.54
C ARG A 270 38.12 -10.51 -7.07
N LYS A 271 39.11 -10.55 -6.18
CA LYS A 271 40.50 -10.64 -6.58
C LYS A 271 40.58 -11.90 -7.45
N SER A 272 40.83 -11.67 -8.73
CA SER A 272 41.41 -12.64 -9.67
C SER A 272 40.79 -14.04 -9.66
N GLU A 273 39.67 -14.22 -10.35
CA GLU A 273 39.53 -15.45 -11.14
C GLU A 273 40.35 -15.22 -12.42
N LEU A 274 41.64 -15.57 -12.36
CA LEU A 274 42.47 -15.72 -13.55
C LEU A 274 41.80 -16.76 -14.45
N PRO A 275 41.80 -16.57 -15.79
CA PRO A 275 41.29 -17.59 -16.69
C PRO A 275 41.98 -18.93 -16.39
N GLN A 276 41.19 -19.98 -16.15
CA GLN A 276 41.70 -21.35 -16.09
C GLN A 276 42.03 -21.84 -17.50
N ASP A 277 42.91 -21.12 -18.20
CA ASP A 277 43.45 -21.59 -19.45
C ASP A 277 44.50 -22.67 -19.14
N ILE A 278 44.47 -23.74 -19.92
CA ILE A 278 45.33 -24.93 -19.80
C ILE A 278 46.81 -24.52 -19.76
N TYR A 279 47.16 -23.46 -20.48
CA TYR A 279 48.53 -22.91 -20.49
C TYR A 279 48.95 -22.31 -19.14
N THR A 280 48.03 -21.68 -18.40
CA THR A 280 48.30 -21.07 -17.10
C THR A 280 48.47 -22.13 -16.00
N VAL A 281 47.68 -23.21 -16.07
CA VAL A 281 47.82 -24.36 -15.15
C VAL A 281 49.14 -25.09 -15.37
N LYS A 282 49.53 -25.32 -16.64
CA LYS A 282 50.82 -25.96 -16.98
C LYS A 282 52.03 -25.15 -16.51
N ALA A 283 51.97 -23.82 -16.60
CA ALA A 283 53.04 -22.95 -16.13
C ALA A 283 53.22 -23.02 -14.60
N LEU A 284 52.11 -23.16 -13.86
CA LEU A 284 52.12 -23.28 -12.39
C LEU A 284 52.61 -24.66 -11.92
N GLU A 285 52.29 -25.73 -12.65
CA GLU A 285 52.82 -27.08 -12.37
C GLU A 285 54.33 -27.17 -12.60
N THR A 286 54.83 -26.54 -13.66
CA THR A 286 56.25 -26.58 -14.03
C THR A 286 57.16 -25.83 -13.04
N HIS A 287 56.60 -24.89 -12.25
CA HIS A 287 57.33 -24.08 -11.27
C HIS A 287 57.04 -24.40 -9.80
N ARG A 288 56.33 -25.50 -9.50
CA ARG A 288 56.04 -25.91 -8.12
C ARG A 288 57.29 -26.54 -7.48
N ARG A 289 57.87 -25.88 -6.46
CA ARG A 289 59.00 -26.41 -5.67
C ARG A 289 58.61 -27.73 -4.97
N PRO A 290 59.49 -28.75 -4.93
CA PRO A 290 59.21 -30.00 -4.24
C PRO A 290 59.39 -29.81 -2.73
N GLY A 291 58.35 -30.15 -1.96
CA GLY A 291 58.44 -30.23 -0.51
C GLY A 291 57.25 -29.56 0.18
N PHE A 292 56.09 -30.23 0.16
CA PHE A 292 55.09 -30.21 1.24
C PHE A 292 54.07 -31.31 0.90
N CYS A 293 54.45 -32.55 1.22
CA CYS A 293 53.56 -33.71 1.16
C CYS A 293 53.86 -34.60 2.36
N SER A 294 53.05 -34.49 3.41
CA SER A 294 52.73 -35.56 4.36
C SER A 294 51.93 -34.99 5.53
N ALA A 295 50.62 -35.19 5.51
CA ALA A 295 49.77 -35.49 6.68
C ALA A 295 48.32 -35.16 6.34
N GLN A 296 47.58 -36.16 5.86
CA GLN A 296 46.18 -36.46 6.22
C GLN A 296 45.62 -37.41 5.17
N LYS A 297 45.97 -38.69 5.32
CA LYS A 297 45.23 -39.76 4.66
C LYS A 297 45.31 -41.03 5.48
N GLU A 298 44.58 -41.07 6.60
CA GLU A 298 44.24 -42.25 7.39
C GLU A 298 43.17 -41.79 8.41
N ARG A 299 42.00 -42.40 8.66
CA ARG A 299 41.26 -43.56 8.13
C ARG A 299 39.78 -43.28 8.43
N ARG A 300 38.90 -43.54 7.46
CA ARG A 300 37.50 -43.97 7.70
C ARG A 300 37.49 -45.47 7.45
N ILE A 301 37.25 -46.27 8.48
CA ILE A 301 36.29 -47.39 8.54
C ILE A 301 35.88 -47.47 10.01
#